data_AF-A0A4R8WA24-F1
#
_entry.id   AF-A0A4R8WA24-F1
#
_cell.length_a   1.000
_cell.length_b   1.000
_cell.length_c   1.000
_cell.angle_alpha   90.00
_cell.angle_beta   90.00
_cell.angle_gamma   90.00
#
_symmetry.space_group_name_H-M   'P 1'
#
loop_
_entity.id
_entity.type
_entity.pdbx_description
1 polymer ?
#
loop_
_entity_poly.entity_id
_entity_poly.type
_entity_poly.pdbx_seq_one_letter_code
_entity_poly.pdbx_strand_id
1 'polypeptide(L)'
;MGTGPVSQALLDSLWDFTDAAASAGRFQQAADDAGRDDEARAELATQLARAFGLLGRFDDGLAALAAVQESTEEPTDRLQARVALEHGRLLRSMDRTDEAVPFFTLAARKAASAGAQFLALDALHMLAIADAGHEEEWAAEGLALLDTATDARTRRWGVALHNNLGWFLHDSGRPEDALPEFEAALRAAETVGTHEQRHLGRWAVARCLRTLGRTDEARTLQQQLAAERPDDDFVRAELALLDQTADATGVSGAEPTIVP
;
A
#
# COMPACT_ATOMS: atom_id res chain seq x y z
N MET A 1 -9.46 -27.19 -21.14
CA MET A 1 -8.33 -26.24 -21.19
C MET A 1 -8.96 -24.87 -21.06
N GLY A 2 -8.69 -24.18 -19.95
CA GLY A 2 -9.43 -22.96 -19.60
C GLY A 2 -8.98 -21.80 -20.46
N THR A 3 -9.80 -21.43 -21.45
CA THR A 3 -9.73 -20.17 -22.18
C THR A 3 -10.33 -19.09 -21.30
N GLY A 4 -9.52 -18.16 -20.79
CA GLY A 4 -10.02 -17.09 -19.92
C GLY A 4 -8.94 -16.48 -19.01
N PRO A 5 -9.24 -15.31 -18.41
CA PRO A 5 -8.28 -14.57 -17.60
C PRO A 5 -7.77 -15.40 -16.43
N VAL A 6 -6.52 -15.15 -16.03
CA VAL A 6 -5.90 -15.84 -14.90
C VAL A 6 -6.71 -15.52 -13.66
N SER A 7 -7.20 -16.57 -13.01
CA SER A 7 -8.03 -16.40 -11.83
C SER A 7 -7.20 -15.72 -10.74
N GLN A 8 -7.83 -14.81 -10.01
CA GLN A 8 -7.13 -14.09 -8.95
C GLN A 8 -6.62 -15.04 -7.85
N ALA A 9 -7.34 -16.14 -7.58
CA ALA A 9 -6.92 -17.17 -6.64
C ALA A 9 -5.62 -17.87 -7.08
N LEU A 10 -5.40 -18.06 -8.38
CA LEU A 10 -4.14 -18.58 -8.90
C LEU A 10 -3.01 -17.56 -8.75
N LEU A 11 -3.27 -16.28 -9.04
CA LEU A 11 -2.26 -15.23 -8.82
C LEU A 11 -1.83 -15.16 -7.36
N ASP A 12 -2.80 -15.20 -6.43
CA ASP A 12 -2.52 -15.14 -5.00
C ASP A 12 -1.75 -16.37 -4.51
N SER A 13 -1.98 -17.56 -5.06
CA SER A 13 -1.30 -18.80 -4.63
C SER A 13 0.16 -18.89 -5.09
N LEU A 14 0.54 -18.10 -6.11
CA LEU A 14 1.92 -18.03 -6.61
C LEU A 14 2.74 -16.96 -5.86
N TRP A 15 2.08 -16.07 -5.12
CA TRP A 15 2.71 -15.01 -4.34
C TRP A 15 3.12 -15.44 -2.94
N ASP A 16 4.38 -15.16 -2.60
CA ASP A 16 4.92 -15.04 -1.27
C ASP A 16 5.71 -13.73 -1.23
N PHE A 17 5.15 -12.70 -0.61
CA PHE A 17 5.78 -11.37 -0.55
C PHE A 17 7.01 -11.33 0.35
N THR A 18 7.25 -12.37 1.17
CA THR A 18 8.48 -12.50 1.97
C THR A 18 9.62 -13.16 1.18
N ASP A 19 9.31 -13.82 0.06
CA ASP A 19 10.27 -14.46 -0.84
C ASP A 19 9.90 -14.18 -2.30
N ALA A 20 10.16 -12.94 -2.73
CA ALA A 20 9.91 -12.50 -4.09
C ALA A 20 10.69 -13.32 -5.14
N ALA A 21 11.83 -13.90 -4.78
CA ALA A 21 12.64 -14.74 -5.67
C ALA A 21 11.94 -16.07 -5.96
N ALA A 22 11.41 -16.74 -4.94
CA ALA A 22 10.62 -17.95 -5.12
C ALA A 22 9.34 -17.65 -5.93
N SER A 23 8.67 -16.53 -5.67
CA SER A 23 7.50 -16.12 -6.46
C SER A 23 7.85 -15.84 -7.93
N ALA A 24 8.95 -15.16 -8.22
CA ALA A 24 9.42 -14.98 -9.60
C ALA A 24 9.59 -16.33 -10.31
N GLY A 25 10.22 -17.32 -9.65
CA GLY A 25 10.36 -18.67 -10.20
C GLY A 25 9.02 -19.36 -10.49
N ARG A 26 8.04 -19.23 -9.58
CA ARG A 26 6.69 -19.78 -9.76
C ARG A 26 5.94 -19.10 -10.91
N PHE A 27 6.02 -17.78 -11.05
CA PHE A 27 5.39 -17.06 -12.14
C PHE A 27 6.02 -17.38 -13.49
N GLN A 28 7.35 -17.47 -13.56
CA GLN A 28 8.05 -17.89 -14.77
C GLN A 28 7.60 -19.29 -15.19
N GLN A 29 7.62 -20.26 -14.28
CA GLN A 29 7.17 -21.62 -14.56
C GLN A 29 5.71 -21.68 -15.03
N ALA A 30 4.83 -20.88 -14.42
CA ALA A 30 3.42 -20.81 -14.82
C ALA A 30 3.22 -20.16 -16.19
N ALA A 31 4.04 -19.15 -16.54
CA ALA A 31 4.02 -18.49 -17.84
C ALA A 31 4.58 -19.39 -18.96
N ASP A 32 5.53 -20.27 -18.63
CA ASP A 32 6.13 -21.22 -19.59
C ASP A 32 5.23 -22.45 -19.88
N ASP A 33 4.09 -22.58 -19.20
CA ASP A 33 3.13 -23.66 -19.45
C ASP A 33 2.48 -23.50 -20.84
N ALA A 34 2.85 -24.40 -21.75
CA ALA A 34 2.33 -24.47 -23.11
C ALA A 34 0.81 -24.70 -23.20
N GLY A 35 0.16 -25.13 -22.11
CA GLY A 35 -1.28 -25.28 -22.01
C GLY A 35 -2.06 -23.97 -21.79
N ARG A 36 -1.37 -22.85 -21.56
CA ARG A 36 -1.97 -21.52 -21.40
C ARG A 36 -2.21 -20.84 -22.75
N ASP A 37 -3.18 -19.95 -22.81
CA ASP A 37 -3.32 -19.01 -23.93
C ASP A 37 -2.37 -17.82 -23.77
N ASP A 38 -2.20 -17.02 -24.83
CA ASP A 38 -1.25 -15.90 -24.86
C ASP A 38 -1.61 -14.84 -23.81
N GLU A 39 -2.90 -14.53 -23.65
CA GLU A 39 -3.40 -13.58 -22.65
C GLU A 39 -3.04 -14.03 -21.22
N ALA A 40 -3.25 -15.31 -20.88
CA ALA A 40 -2.92 -15.83 -19.56
C ALA A 40 -1.41 -15.82 -19.31
N ARG A 41 -0.59 -16.14 -20.31
CA ARG A 41 0.87 -16.01 -20.22
C ARG A 41 1.29 -14.57 -19.98
N ALA A 42 0.67 -13.64 -20.71
CA ALA A 42 0.93 -12.21 -20.57
C ALA A 42 0.56 -11.70 -19.16
N GLU A 43 -0.61 -12.07 -18.63
CA GLU A 43 -1.00 -11.72 -17.26
C GLU A 43 0.01 -12.25 -16.21
N LEU A 44 0.46 -13.49 -16.34
CA LEU A 44 1.49 -14.07 -15.46
C LEU A 44 2.84 -13.36 -15.58
N ALA A 45 3.25 -13.00 -16.79
CA ALA A 45 4.47 -12.23 -17.05
C ALA A 45 4.45 -10.84 -16.39
N THR A 46 3.29 -10.17 -16.27
CA THR A 46 3.20 -8.92 -15.48
C THR A 46 3.51 -9.16 -14.00
N GLN A 47 3.11 -10.31 -13.43
CA GLN A 47 3.42 -10.63 -12.03
C GLN A 47 4.88 -11.00 -11.83
N LEU A 48 5.51 -11.62 -12.84
CA LEU A 48 6.95 -11.82 -12.86
C LEU A 48 7.69 -10.47 -12.87
N ALA A 49 7.27 -9.51 -13.68
CA ALA A 49 7.85 -8.17 -13.71
C ALA A 49 7.73 -7.47 -12.34
N ARG A 50 6.59 -7.61 -11.66
CA ARG A 50 6.41 -7.13 -10.28
C ARG A 50 7.42 -7.75 -9.31
N ALA A 51 7.64 -9.06 -9.41
CA ALA A 51 8.59 -9.77 -8.58
C ALA A 51 10.03 -9.30 -8.84
N PHE A 52 10.40 -9.06 -10.10
CA PHE A 52 11.68 -8.47 -10.44
C PHE A 52 11.87 -7.07 -9.86
N GLY A 53 10.82 -6.23 -9.87
CA GLY A 53 10.84 -4.93 -9.22
C GLY A 53 11.15 -5.02 -7.71
N LEU A 54 10.52 -5.95 -7.00
CA LEU A 54 10.78 -6.20 -5.57
C LEU A 54 12.21 -6.70 -5.29
N LEU A 55 12.84 -7.35 -6.27
CA LEU A 55 14.22 -7.85 -6.20
C LEU A 55 15.26 -6.80 -6.64
N GLY A 56 14.84 -5.59 -7.04
CA GLY A 56 15.72 -4.57 -7.62
C GLY A 56 16.23 -4.92 -9.03
N ARG A 57 15.65 -5.94 -9.67
CA ARG A 57 16.03 -6.39 -11.03
C ARG A 57 15.23 -5.62 -12.08
N PHE A 58 15.41 -4.30 -12.11
CA PHE A 58 14.52 -3.42 -12.88
C PHE A 58 14.58 -3.66 -14.40
N ASP A 59 15.78 -3.90 -14.95
CA ASP A 59 15.96 -4.20 -16.37
C ASP A 59 15.23 -5.48 -16.79
N ASP A 60 15.27 -6.52 -15.95
CA ASP A 60 14.55 -7.77 -16.19
C ASP A 60 13.03 -7.55 -16.14
N GLY A 61 12.56 -6.71 -15.21
CA GLY A 61 11.16 -6.30 -15.11
C GLY A 61 10.68 -5.58 -16.37
N LEU A 62 11.45 -4.58 -16.84
CA LEU A 62 11.13 -3.84 -18.05
C LEU A 62 11.16 -4.72 -19.30
N ALA A 63 12.15 -5.61 -19.42
CA ALA A 63 12.24 -6.57 -20.52
C ALA A 63 11.04 -7.53 -20.54
N ALA A 64 10.59 -8.02 -19.39
CA ALA A 64 9.40 -8.85 -19.30
C ALA A 64 8.13 -8.11 -19.76
N LEU A 65 7.96 -6.84 -19.38
CA LEU A 65 6.82 -6.03 -19.83
C LEU A 65 6.88 -5.72 -21.33
N ALA A 66 8.05 -5.43 -21.87
CA ALA A 66 8.24 -5.22 -23.32
C ALA A 66 7.86 -6.49 -24.11
N ALA A 67 8.29 -7.66 -23.64
CA ALA A 67 7.92 -8.93 -24.27
C ALA A 67 6.41 -9.20 -24.26
N VAL A 68 5.69 -8.81 -23.20
CA VAL A 68 4.22 -8.88 -23.15
C VAL A 68 3.59 -8.00 -24.23
N GLN A 69 4.09 -6.77 -24.39
CA GLN A 69 3.59 -5.84 -25.40
C GLN A 69 3.85 -6.30 -26.83
N GLU A 70 5.02 -6.92 -27.09
CA GLU A 70 5.40 -7.43 -28.40
C GLU A 70 4.63 -8.69 -28.80
N SER A 71 4.31 -9.55 -27.83
CA SER A 71 3.64 -10.84 -28.07
C SER A 71 2.11 -10.76 -28.09
N THR A 72 1.53 -9.60 -27.80
CA THR A 72 0.08 -9.43 -27.72
C THR A 72 -0.41 -8.39 -28.75
N GLU A 73 -1.03 -8.84 -29.83
CA GLU A 73 -1.48 -7.95 -30.92
C GLU A 73 -2.62 -7.00 -30.48
N GLU A 74 -3.62 -7.52 -29.76
CA GLU A 74 -4.78 -6.76 -29.28
C GLU A 74 -5.02 -7.02 -27.78
N PRO A 75 -4.19 -6.46 -26.88
CA PRO A 75 -4.28 -6.74 -25.45
C PRO A 75 -5.58 -6.17 -24.88
N THR A 76 -6.26 -6.95 -24.02
CA THR A 76 -7.45 -6.46 -23.32
C THR A 76 -7.11 -5.26 -22.44
N ASP A 77 -8.10 -4.41 -22.16
CA ASP A 77 -7.91 -3.27 -21.25
C ASP A 77 -7.45 -3.72 -19.85
N ARG A 78 -7.84 -4.92 -19.41
CA ARG A 78 -7.37 -5.50 -18.14
C ARG A 78 -5.87 -5.79 -18.17
N LEU A 79 -5.37 -6.40 -19.24
CA LEU A 79 -3.94 -6.67 -19.41
C LEU A 79 -3.16 -5.36 -19.54
N GLN A 80 -3.66 -4.39 -20.33
CA GLN A 80 -3.06 -3.06 -20.45
C GLN A 80 -2.95 -2.36 -19.08
N ALA A 81 -3.97 -2.47 -18.23
CA ALA A 81 -3.92 -1.92 -16.88
C ALA A 81 -2.82 -2.56 -16.02
N ARG A 82 -2.66 -3.89 -16.09
CA ARG A 82 -1.60 -4.60 -15.36
C ARG A 82 -0.21 -4.20 -15.84
N VAL A 83 0.02 -4.18 -17.15
CA VAL A 83 1.30 -3.77 -17.74
C VAL A 83 1.66 -2.35 -17.29
N ALA A 84 0.71 -1.41 -17.37
CA ALA A 84 0.93 -0.03 -16.99
C ALA A 84 1.19 0.13 -15.47
N LEU A 85 0.47 -0.60 -14.61
CA LEU A 85 0.72 -0.62 -13.15
C LEU A 85 2.16 -1.04 -12.85
N GLU A 86 2.60 -2.17 -13.41
CA GLU A 86 3.91 -2.72 -13.09
C GLU A 86 5.03 -1.89 -13.72
N HIS A 87 4.82 -1.30 -14.90
CA HIS A 87 5.76 -0.34 -15.49
C HIS A 87 5.94 0.89 -14.60
N GLY A 88 4.83 1.49 -14.13
CA GLY A 88 4.87 2.62 -13.21
C GLY A 88 5.58 2.28 -11.90
N ARG A 89 5.36 1.07 -11.34
CA ARG A 89 6.06 0.62 -10.13
C ARG A 89 7.56 0.51 -10.34
N LEU A 90 8.00 -0.05 -11.46
CA LEU A 90 9.42 -0.15 -11.81
C LEU A 90 10.05 1.25 -11.89
N LEU A 91 9.41 2.19 -12.58
CA LEU A 91 9.87 3.59 -12.67
C LEU A 91 9.95 4.26 -11.30
N ARG A 92 8.91 4.15 -10.48
CA ARG A 92 8.91 4.69 -9.12
C ARG A 92 10.04 4.08 -8.27
N SER A 93 10.27 2.77 -8.36
CA SER A 93 11.34 2.09 -7.62
C SER A 93 12.75 2.44 -8.10
N MET A 94 12.88 3.02 -9.30
CA MET A 94 14.11 3.62 -9.83
C MET A 94 14.22 5.13 -9.54
N ASP A 95 13.40 5.66 -8.62
CA ASP A 95 13.31 7.10 -8.29
C ASP A 95 12.90 7.99 -9.48
N ARG A 96 12.21 7.44 -10.48
CA ARG A 96 11.70 8.14 -11.67
C ARG A 96 10.19 8.39 -11.56
N THR A 97 9.77 8.96 -10.43
CA THR A 97 8.36 9.11 -10.05
C THR A 97 7.55 9.90 -11.08
N ASP A 98 8.07 11.02 -11.59
CA ASP A 98 7.39 11.84 -12.61
C ASP A 98 7.07 11.05 -13.89
N GLU A 99 7.98 10.14 -14.27
CA GLU A 99 7.79 9.27 -15.43
C GLU A 99 6.81 8.13 -15.15
N ALA A 100 6.59 7.76 -13.89
CA ALA A 100 5.65 6.72 -13.48
C ALA A 100 4.19 7.18 -13.54
N VAL A 101 3.92 8.47 -13.26
CA VAL A 101 2.56 9.03 -13.18
C VAL A 101 1.73 8.74 -14.45
N PRO A 102 2.21 8.99 -15.69
CA PRO A 102 1.45 8.67 -16.90
C PRO A 102 1.05 7.19 -17.01
N PHE A 103 1.88 6.27 -16.51
CA PHE A 103 1.57 4.85 -16.50
C PHE A 103 0.49 4.50 -15.48
N PHE A 104 0.52 5.08 -14.28
CA PHE A 104 -0.56 4.88 -13.31
C PHE A 104 -1.88 5.51 -13.79
N THR A 105 -1.85 6.68 -14.43
CA THR A 105 -3.04 7.27 -15.07
C THR A 105 -3.60 6.37 -16.17
N LEU A 106 -2.74 5.81 -17.03
CA LEU A 106 -3.14 4.85 -18.04
C LEU A 106 -3.77 3.61 -17.39
N ALA A 107 -3.16 3.09 -16.32
CA ALA A 107 -3.66 1.93 -15.62
C ALA A 107 -5.04 2.16 -15.00
N ALA A 108 -5.27 3.32 -14.36
CA ALA A 108 -6.56 3.68 -13.79
C ALA A 108 -7.66 3.70 -14.87
N ARG A 109 -7.39 4.38 -15.99
CA ARG A 109 -8.33 4.45 -17.13
C ARG A 109 -8.65 3.08 -17.72
N LYS A 110 -7.63 2.23 -17.90
CA LYS A 110 -7.79 0.90 -18.49
C LYS A 110 -8.48 -0.06 -17.54
N ALA A 111 -8.15 -0.01 -16.26
CA ALA A 111 -8.85 -0.79 -15.24
C ALA A 111 -10.33 -0.40 -15.14
N ALA A 112 -10.65 0.91 -15.20
CA ALA A 112 -12.03 1.38 -15.21
C ALA A 112 -12.80 0.88 -16.44
N SER A 113 -12.22 0.98 -17.64
CA SER A 113 -12.81 0.46 -18.90
C SER A 113 -13.09 -1.04 -18.84
N ALA A 114 -12.18 -1.80 -18.21
CA ALA A 114 -12.34 -3.24 -18.02
C ALA A 114 -13.29 -3.64 -16.87
N GLY A 115 -13.87 -2.67 -16.13
CA GLY A 115 -14.64 -2.94 -14.91
C GLY A 115 -13.81 -3.61 -13.80
N ALA A 116 -12.47 -3.50 -13.86
CA ALA A 116 -11.54 -4.14 -12.95
C ALA A 116 -11.29 -3.25 -11.72
N GLN A 117 -12.32 -3.06 -10.89
CA GLN A 117 -12.32 -2.14 -9.75
C GLN A 117 -11.10 -2.30 -8.83
N PHE A 118 -10.68 -3.53 -8.54
CA PHE A 118 -9.48 -3.79 -7.73
C PHE A 118 -8.19 -3.20 -8.33
N LEU A 119 -8.03 -3.26 -9.66
CA LEU A 119 -6.88 -2.69 -10.36
C LEU A 119 -6.99 -1.16 -10.47
N ALA A 120 -8.22 -0.64 -10.59
CA ALA A 120 -8.45 0.80 -10.62
C ALA A 120 -8.08 1.44 -9.27
N LEU A 121 -8.49 0.82 -8.17
CA LEU A 121 -8.07 1.23 -6.82
C LEU A 121 -6.56 1.12 -6.62
N ASP A 122 -5.93 0.08 -7.16
CA ASP A 122 -4.47 -0.06 -7.12
C ASP A 122 -3.78 1.11 -7.85
N ALA A 123 -4.27 1.47 -9.03
CA ALA A 123 -3.72 2.57 -9.82
C ALA A 123 -3.93 3.94 -9.14
N LEU A 124 -5.12 4.19 -8.60
CA LEU A 124 -5.44 5.42 -7.85
C LEU A 124 -4.58 5.53 -6.58
N HIS A 125 -4.38 4.43 -5.87
CA HIS A 125 -3.47 4.37 -4.73
C HIS A 125 -2.04 4.71 -5.14
N MET A 126 -1.56 4.19 -6.27
CA MET A 126 -0.22 4.51 -6.77
C MET A 126 -0.11 5.97 -7.21
N LEU A 127 -1.15 6.55 -7.81
CA LEU A 127 -1.20 7.98 -8.14
C LEU A 127 -1.13 8.84 -6.89
N ALA A 128 -1.90 8.52 -5.84
CA ALA A 128 -1.87 9.24 -4.57
C ALA A 128 -0.50 9.23 -3.87
N ILE A 129 0.39 8.29 -4.24
CA ILE A 129 1.78 8.22 -3.73
C ILE A 129 2.76 8.95 -4.66
N ALA A 130 2.49 8.97 -5.96
CA ALA A 130 3.46 9.35 -6.98
C ALA A 130 3.24 10.76 -7.56
N ASP A 131 1.99 11.22 -7.63
CA ASP A 131 1.64 12.48 -8.25
C ASP A 131 1.60 13.61 -7.22
N ALA A 132 2.76 14.21 -6.99
CA ALA A 132 2.95 15.23 -5.96
C ALA A 132 2.03 16.44 -6.19
N GLY A 133 1.31 16.84 -5.15
CA GLY A 133 0.32 17.92 -5.18
C GLY A 133 -1.11 17.48 -5.52
N HIS A 134 -1.33 16.20 -5.87
CA HIS A 134 -2.64 15.63 -6.16
C HIS A 134 -3.00 14.46 -5.22
N GLU A 135 -2.29 14.29 -4.10
CA GLU A 135 -2.41 13.15 -3.19
C GLU A 135 -3.83 13.01 -2.63
N GLU A 136 -4.38 14.11 -2.10
CA GLU A 136 -5.75 14.15 -1.56
C GLU A 136 -6.81 13.93 -2.65
N GLU A 137 -6.58 14.44 -3.87
CA GLU A 137 -7.52 14.27 -4.99
C GLU A 137 -7.61 12.80 -5.41
N TRP A 138 -6.47 12.14 -5.60
CA TRP A 138 -6.42 10.72 -5.95
C TRP A 138 -6.92 9.82 -4.82
N ALA A 139 -6.64 10.16 -3.57
CA ALA A 139 -7.18 9.45 -2.42
C ALA A 139 -8.71 9.57 -2.36
N ALA A 140 -9.27 10.76 -2.58
CA ALA A 140 -10.70 11.00 -2.61
C ALA A 140 -11.40 10.21 -3.73
N GLU A 141 -10.82 10.18 -4.94
CA GLU A 141 -11.35 9.38 -6.04
C GLU A 141 -11.29 7.87 -5.72
N GLY A 142 -10.18 7.41 -5.14
CA GLY A 142 -10.02 6.03 -4.69
C GLY A 142 -11.05 5.62 -3.64
N LEU A 143 -11.29 6.47 -2.64
CA LEU A 143 -12.29 6.22 -1.59
C LEU A 143 -13.72 6.23 -2.15
N ALA A 144 -14.05 7.16 -3.05
CA ALA A 144 -15.35 7.18 -3.71
C ALA A 144 -15.59 5.91 -4.56
N LEU A 145 -14.56 5.41 -5.24
CA LEU A 145 -14.65 4.13 -5.94
C LEU A 145 -14.78 2.96 -4.96
N LEU A 146 -14.07 2.98 -3.84
CA LEU A 146 -14.12 1.95 -2.81
C LEU A 146 -15.50 1.80 -2.18
N ASP A 147 -16.24 2.89 -2.00
CA ASP A 147 -17.60 2.89 -1.43
C ASP A 147 -18.60 2.06 -2.26
N THR A 148 -18.30 1.84 -3.54
CA THR A 148 -19.10 0.98 -4.42
C THR A 148 -18.75 -0.52 -4.33
N ALA A 149 -17.69 -0.88 -3.61
CA ALA A 149 -17.15 -2.23 -3.54
C ALA A 149 -18.02 -3.18 -2.70
N THR A 150 -18.46 -4.28 -3.33
CA THR A 150 -19.34 -5.28 -2.67
C THR A 150 -18.61 -6.52 -2.19
N ASP A 151 -17.38 -6.77 -2.64
CA ASP A 151 -16.57 -7.90 -2.21
C ASP A 151 -15.52 -7.51 -1.16
N ALA A 152 -15.18 -8.48 -0.28
CA ALA A 152 -14.26 -8.24 0.82
C ALA A 152 -12.82 -7.94 0.37
N ARG A 153 -12.40 -8.47 -0.79
CA ARG A 153 -11.05 -8.28 -1.31
C ARG A 153 -10.85 -6.84 -1.74
N THR A 154 -11.79 -6.28 -2.51
CA THR A 154 -11.76 -4.90 -2.96
C THR A 154 -11.90 -3.94 -1.79
N ARG A 155 -12.82 -4.21 -0.84
CA ARG A 155 -12.95 -3.39 0.39
C ARG A 155 -11.66 -3.28 1.21
N ARG A 156 -10.76 -4.26 1.11
CA ARG A 156 -9.47 -4.24 1.83
C ARG A 156 -8.57 -3.09 1.38
N TRP A 157 -8.79 -2.50 0.21
CA TRP A 157 -8.10 -1.27 -0.21
C TRP A 157 -8.30 -0.11 0.76
N GLY A 158 -9.41 -0.08 1.51
CA GLY A 158 -9.64 0.95 2.52
C GLY A 158 -8.55 1.04 3.57
N VAL A 159 -7.89 -0.08 3.89
CA VAL A 159 -6.74 -0.08 4.81
C VAL A 159 -5.60 0.78 4.27
N ALA A 160 -5.20 0.54 3.01
CA ALA A 160 -4.03 1.19 2.42
C ALA A 160 -4.33 2.63 1.98
N LEU A 161 -5.52 2.90 1.44
CA LEU A 161 -5.94 4.24 1.01
C LEU A 161 -5.99 5.22 2.19
N HIS A 162 -6.75 4.87 3.24
CA HIS A 162 -6.84 5.71 4.43
C HIS A 162 -5.51 5.84 5.16
N ASN A 163 -4.72 4.76 5.26
CA ASN A 163 -3.42 4.83 5.93
C ASN A 163 -2.46 5.79 5.20
N ASN A 164 -2.40 5.73 3.87
CA ASN A 164 -1.51 6.60 3.11
C ASN A 164 -1.96 8.06 3.14
N LEU A 165 -3.27 8.31 3.05
CA LEU A 165 -3.81 9.67 3.22
C LEU A 165 -3.51 10.20 4.62
N GLY A 166 -3.68 9.37 5.66
CA GLY A 166 -3.31 9.72 7.03
C GLY A 166 -1.83 10.10 7.16
N TRP A 167 -0.91 9.33 6.56
CA TRP A 167 0.52 9.68 6.58
C TRP A 167 0.82 10.97 5.83
N PHE A 168 0.23 11.16 4.64
CA PHE A 168 0.40 12.39 3.88
C PHE A 168 -0.04 13.62 4.70
N LEU A 169 -1.22 13.56 5.33
CA LEU A 169 -1.74 14.64 6.16
C LEU A 169 -0.87 14.87 7.40
N HIS A 170 -0.44 13.79 8.06
CA HIS A 170 0.42 13.85 9.25
C HIS A 170 1.76 14.51 8.94
N ASP A 171 2.44 14.04 7.89
CA ASP A 171 3.75 14.56 7.46
C ASP A 171 3.65 15.99 6.91
N SER A 172 2.48 16.40 6.41
CA SER A 172 2.17 17.78 6.00
C SER A 172 1.81 18.71 7.17
N GLY A 173 1.93 18.24 8.42
CA GLY A 173 1.66 19.04 9.61
C GLY A 173 0.17 19.24 9.92
N ARG A 174 -0.69 18.35 9.42
CA ARG A 174 -2.15 18.32 9.67
C ARG A 174 -2.57 17.07 10.46
N PRO A 175 -2.03 16.83 11.66
CA PRO A 175 -2.33 15.62 12.43
C PRO A 175 -3.81 15.52 12.87
N GLU A 176 -4.52 16.65 12.97
CA GLU A 176 -5.95 16.68 13.28
C GLU A 176 -6.79 16.04 12.16
N ASP A 177 -6.38 16.26 10.90
CA ASP A 177 -7.02 15.66 9.73
C ASP A 177 -6.53 14.22 9.50
N ALA A 178 -5.29 13.91 9.90
CA ALA A 178 -4.72 12.58 9.75
C ALA A 178 -5.35 11.53 10.67
N LEU A 179 -5.71 11.90 11.90
CA LEU A 179 -6.26 10.97 12.88
C LEU A 179 -7.52 10.23 12.40
N PRO A 180 -8.58 10.90 11.88
CA PRO A 180 -9.77 10.19 11.40
C PRO A 180 -9.46 9.22 10.24
N GLU A 181 -8.46 9.52 9.41
CA GLU A 181 -8.00 8.64 8.34
C GLU A 181 -7.30 7.39 8.92
N PHE A 182 -6.39 7.53 9.89
CA PHE A 182 -5.80 6.37 10.56
C PHE A 182 -6.84 5.51 11.28
N GLU A 183 -7.84 6.13 11.91
CA GLU A 183 -8.95 5.40 12.51
C GLU A 183 -9.81 4.68 11.46
N ALA A 184 -10.03 5.29 10.29
CA ALA A 184 -10.73 4.64 9.17
C ALA A 184 -9.95 3.45 8.61
N ALA A 185 -8.62 3.58 8.47
CA ALA A 185 -7.73 2.49 8.08
C ALA A 185 -7.82 1.32 9.09
N LEU A 186 -7.83 1.62 10.39
CA LEU A 186 -7.97 0.62 11.44
C LEU A 186 -9.33 -0.08 11.39
N ARG A 187 -10.44 0.65 11.26
CA ARG A 187 -11.79 0.06 11.12
C ARG A 187 -11.88 -0.87 9.89
N ALA A 188 -11.29 -0.46 8.77
CA ALA A 188 -11.17 -1.30 7.59
C ALA A 188 -10.35 -2.57 7.89
N ALA A 189 -9.23 -2.43 8.61
CA ALA A 189 -8.37 -3.56 8.96
C ALA A 189 -9.05 -4.54 9.93
N GLU A 190 -9.88 -4.04 10.86
CA GLU A 190 -10.71 -4.86 11.75
C GLU A 190 -11.75 -5.69 11.01
N THR A 191 -12.27 -5.15 9.91
CA THR A 191 -13.34 -5.80 9.11
C THR A 191 -12.78 -6.79 8.08
N VAL A 192 -11.74 -6.40 7.34
CA VAL A 192 -11.24 -7.16 6.17
C VAL A 192 -9.72 -7.29 6.12
N GLY A 193 -8.99 -6.72 7.08
CA GLY A 193 -7.53 -6.72 7.11
C GLY A 193 -6.91 -7.96 7.76
N THR A 194 -5.58 -8.01 7.69
CA THR A 194 -4.78 -9.02 8.43
C THR A 194 -4.53 -8.59 9.87
N HIS A 195 -4.07 -9.53 10.71
CA HIS A 195 -3.54 -9.21 12.04
C HIS A 195 -2.45 -8.13 11.98
N GLU A 196 -1.56 -8.20 10.99
CA GLU A 196 -0.51 -7.21 10.82
C GLU A 196 -1.06 -5.82 10.52
N GLN A 197 -2.02 -5.72 9.59
CA GLN A 197 -2.66 -4.44 9.26
C GLN A 197 -3.40 -3.82 10.44
N ARG A 198 -4.03 -4.65 11.30
CA ARG A 198 -4.68 -4.16 12.53
C ARG A 198 -3.66 -3.63 13.53
N HIS A 199 -2.54 -4.33 13.70
CA HIS A 199 -1.44 -3.89 14.55
C HIS A 199 -0.87 -2.55 14.09
N LEU A 200 -0.52 -2.44 12.81
CA LEU A 200 0.00 -1.21 12.22
C LEU A 200 -1.01 -0.05 12.28
N GLY A 201 -2.30 -0.31 12.05
CA GLY A 201 -3.34 0.71 12.18
C GLY A 201 -3.47 1.27 13.60
N ARG A 202 -3.44 0.40 14.63
CA ARG A 202 -3.41 0.83 16.04
C ARG A 202 -2.16 1.65 16.36
N TRP A 203 -1.01 1.21 15.85
CA TRP A 203 0.25 1.93 16.02
C TRP A 203 0.20 3.33 15.39
N ALA A 204 -0.34 3.46 14.17
CA ALA A 204 -0.48 4.73 13.49
C ALA A 204 -1.40 5.71 14.25
N VAL A 205 -2.56 5.22 14.73
CA VAL A 205 -3.47 5.99 15.59
C VAL A 205 -2.74 6.48 16.85
N ALA A 206 -2.03 5.58 17.55
CA ALA A 206 -1.32 5.93 18.78
C ALA A 206 -0.21 6.98 18.55
N ARG A 207 0.55 6.85 17.46
CA ARG A 207 1.57 7.83 17.08
C ARG A 207 0.95 9.19 16.71
N CYS A 208 -0.17 9.21 16.01
CA CYS A 208 -0.88 10.44 15.68
C CYS A 208 -1.41 11.13 16.95
N LEU A 209 -2.00 10.38 17.88
CA LEU A 209 -2.43 10.89 19.19
C LEU A 209 -1.29 11.54 19.97
N ARG A 210 -0.09 10.95 19.95
CA ARG A 210 1.10 11.57 20.56
C ARG A 210 1.44 12.91 19.91
N THR A 211 1.38 12.99 18.58
CA THR A 211 1.65 14.23 17.83
C THR A 211 0.66 15.33 18.20
N LEU A 212 -0.60 14.97 18.45
CA LEU A 212 -1.66 15.86 18.93
C LEU A 212 -1.56 16.22 20.42
N GLY A 213 -0.53 15.75 21.14
CA GLY A 213 -0.39 15.97 22.58
C GLY A 213 -1.36 15.16 23.46
N ARG A 214 -2.14 14.23 22.89
CA ARG A 214 -3.02 13.30 23.61
C ARG A 214 -2.20 12.12 24.18
N THR A 215 -1.22 12.44 25.01
CA THR A 215 -0.14 11.53 25.44
C THR A 215 -0.63 10.33 26.24
N ASP A 216 -1.66 10.49 27.06
CA ASP A 216 -2.20 9.40 27.89
C ASP A 216 -2.91 8.34 27.04
N GLU A 217 -3.67 8.77 26.04
CA GLU A 217 -4.34 7.87 25.09
C GLU A 217 -3.33 7.16 24.20
N ALA A 218 -2.34 7.91 23.68
CA ALA A 218 -1.23 7.35 22.92
C ALA A 218 -0.47 6.27 23.72
N ARG A 219 -0.12 6.57 24.98
CA ARG A 219 0.57 5.66 25.88
C ARG A 219 -0.22 4.39 26.15
N THR A 220 -1.53 4.53 26.41
CA THR A 220 -2.40 3.39 26.65
C THR A 220 -2.39 2.43 25.46
N LEU A 221 -2.53 2.96 24.24
CA LEU A 221 -2.51 2.13 23.02
C LEU A 221 -1.13 1.50 22.79
N GLN A 222 -0.04 2.25 22.94
CA GLN A 222 1.31 1.70 22.74
C GLN A 222 1.65 0.61 23.76
N GLN A 223 1.20 0.73 25.02
CA GLN A 223 1.39 -0.30 26.04
C GLN A 223 0.63 -1.59 25.71
N GLN A 224 -0.59 -1.48 25.17
CA GLN A 224 -1.33 -2.66 24.70
C GLN A 224 -0.61 -3.35 23.55
N LEU A 225 -0.11 -2.58 22.57
CA LEU A 225 0.67 -3.12 21.45
C LEU A 225 1.96 -3.80 21.93
N ALA A 226 2.66 -3.21 22.91
CA ALA A 226 3.86 -3.79 23.50
C ALA A 226 3.57 -5.08 24.28
N ALA A 227 2.42 -5.18 24.94
CA ALA A 227 2.01 -6.40 25.63
C ALA A 227 1.73 -7.55 24.63
N GLU A 228 1.21 -7.23 23.45
CA GLU A 228 0.95 -8.19 22.38
C GLU A 228 2.23 -8.58 21.61
N ARG A 229 3.13 -7.62 21.39
CA ARG A 229 4.40 -7.79 20.65
C ARG A 229 5.55 -7.03 21.33
N PRO A 230 6.18 -7.60 22.38
CA PRO A 230 7.21 -6.91 23.16
C PRO A 230 8.47 -6.53 22.38
N ASP A 231 8.76 -7.26 21.30
CA ASP A 231 9.97 -7.09 20.48
C ASP A 231 9.75 -6.13 19.28
N ASP A 232 8.60 -5.47 19.19
CA ASP A 232 8.31 -4.51 18.11
C ASP A 232 9.09 -3.19 18.30
N ASP A 233 10.08 -2.96 17.43
CA ASP A 233 10.95 -1.78 17.45
C ASP A 233 10.18 -0.46 17.31
N PHE A 234 9.12 -0.44 16.50
CA PHE A 234 8.33 0.77 16.28
C PHE A 234 7.52 1.14 17.53
N VAL A 235 6.96 0.14 18.21
CA VAL A 235 6.23 0.36 19.47
C VAL A 235 7.19 0.79 20.59
N ARG A 236 8.35 0.14 20.70
CA ARG A 236 9.38 0.51 21.70
C ARG A 236 9.88 1.95 21.49
N ALA A 237 10.12 2.35 20.25
CA ALA A 237 10.52 3.71 19.92
C ALA A 237 9.46 4.75 20.35
N GLU A 238 8.18 4.47 20.09
CA GLU A 238 7.09 5.37 20.47
C GLU A 238 6.91 5.50 21.99
N LEU A 239 7.04 4.40 22.74
CA LEU A 239 7.02 4.44 24.21
C LEU A 239 8.18 5.28 24.77
N ALA A 240 9.39 5.12 24.23
CA ALA A 240 10.54 5.91 24.65
C ALA A 240 10.35 7.42 24.42
N LEU A 241 9.70 7.81 23.31
CA LEU A 241 9.35 9.21 23.03
C LEU A 241 8.31 9.76 24.02
N LEU A 242 7.32 8.95 24.39
CA LEU A 242 6.31 9.33 25.38
C LEU A 242 6.91 9.52 26.79
N ASP A 243 7.90 8.71 27.15
CA ASP A 243 8.60 8.83 28.44
C ASP A 243 9.40 10.13 28.53
N GLN A 244 10.16 10.46 27.47
CA GLN A 244 10.91 11.72 27.40
C GLN A 244 9.99 12.95 27.49
N THR A 245 8.81 12.88 26.89
CA THR A 245 7.81 13.96 26.94
C THR A 245 7.24 14.15 28.36
N ALA A 246 7.05 13.06 29.11
CA ALA A 246 6.59 13.11 30.49
C ALA A 246 7.66 13.71 31.42
N ASP A 247 8.93 13.35 31.23
CA ASP A 247 10.04 13.91 32.01
C ASP A 247 10.20 15.42 31.75
N ALA A 248 10.04 15.87 30.50
CA ALA A 248 10.11 17.30 30.15
C ALA A 248 9.00 18.14 30.79
N THR A 249 7.78 17.59 30.88
CA THR A 249 6.64 18.28 31.52
C THR A 249 6.73 18.24 33.06
N GLY A 250 7.33 17.20 33.64
CA GLY A 250 7.59 17.07 35.08
C GLY A 250 8.64 18.04 35.64
N VAL A 251 9.57 18.54 34.81
CA VAL A 251 10.63 19.48 35.23
C VAL A 251 10.15 20.95 35.27
N SER A 252 8.96 21.27 34.75
CA SER A 252 8.39 22.63 34.76
C SER A 252 7.75 23.04 36.11
N GLY A 253 7.77 22.20 37.14
CA GLY A 253 6.95 22.34 38.35
C GLY A 253 7.61 22.92 39.60
N ALA A 254 8.83 23.45 39.55
CA ALA A 254 9.46 24.05 40.74
C ALA A 254 10.22 25.34 40.40
N GLU A 255 9.51 26.47 40.37
CA GLU A 255 10.14 27.77 40.58
C GLU A 255 10.70 27.82 42.01
N PRO A 256 11.98 28.19 42.21
CA PRO A 256 12.52 28.35 43.55
C PRO A 256 11.90 29.58 44.21
N THR A 257 11.01 29.35 45.18
CA THR A 257 10.51 30.39 46.08
C THR A 257 11.67 30.90 46.94
N ILE A 258 12.08 32.14 46.70
CA ILE A 258 12.91 32.87 47.67
C ILE A 258 11.99 33.29 48.82
N VAL A 259 12.30 32.81 50.03
CA VAL A 259 11.66 33.22 51.29
C VAL A 259 12.75 33.81 52.19
N PRO A 260 12.38 34.76 53.05
CA PRO A 260 12.64 36.20 52.92
C PRO A 260 14.12 36.60 52.85
#